data_AF-A0A1C5WFT3-F1
#
_entry.id   AF-A0A1C5WFT3-F1
#
_cell.length_a   1.000
_cell.length_b   1.000
_cell.length_c   1.000
_cell.angle_alpha   90.00
_cell.angle_beta   90.00
_cell.angle_gamma   90.00
#
_symmetry.space_group_name_H-M   'P 1'
#
loop_
_entity.id
_entity.type
_entity.pdbx_description
1 polymer ?
#
loop_
_entity_poly.entity_id
_entity_poly.type
_entity_poly.pdbx_seq_one_letter_code
_entity_poly.pdbx_strand_id
1 'polypeptide(L)'
;MALINCPECGKEISEKAHICPNCGCPSSEWKSKNLNKELEEFFYDENGERLVSEEIEEIILNVLCKYNEDEKIKMIQELQEKTGYDLAETTEIVDRYISNQNKRIYNDFNADFVELEVEKKPFCGIYRYGMFGKKTEIYCPRCGSANCSYYQEQKFIPGKTKTRYTANLNPLKPLTLVNKKEKIVKKDKIVEELKIMCNDCGKIFE
;
A
#
# COMPACT_ATOMS: atom_id res chain seq x y z
N MET A 1 -0.63 24.17 -13.79
CA MET A 1 -1.22 23.56 -12.58
C MET A 1 -2.60 24.15 -12.44
N ALA A 2 -3.66 23.35 -12.59
CA ALA A 2 -5.01 23.83 -12.30
C ALA A 2 -5.21 23.92 -10.78
N LEU A 3 -5.75 25.03 -10.32
CA LEU A 3 -6.20 25.22 -8.95
C LEU A 3 -7.71 25.11 -8.92
N ILE A 4 -8.23 24.32 -7.99
CA ILE A 4 -9.66 24.15 -7.75
C ILE A 4 -9.99 24.68 -6.37
N ASN A 5 -11.26 25.03 -6.15
CA ASN A 5 -11.72 25.46 -4.84
C ASN A 5 -12.17 24.25 -4.02
N CYS A 6 -11.65 24.12 -2.80
CA CYS A 6 -12.12 23.11 -1.86
C CYS A 6 -13.63 23.30 -1.62
N PRO A 7 -14.47 22.26 -1.77
CA PRO A 7 -15.92 22.38 -1.58
C PRO A 7 -16.29 22.68 -0.13
N GLU A 8 -15.41 22.39 0.82
CA GLU A 8 -15.66 22.58 2.25
C GLU A 8 -15.19 23.96 2.75
N CYS A 9 -13.94 24.34 2.47
CA CYS A 9 -13.36 25.59 3.00
C CYS A 9 -13.24 26.73 2.00
N GLY A 10 -13.55 26.50 0.72
CA GLY A 10 -13.53 27.51 -0.34
C GLY A 10 -12.14 28.00 -0.75
N LYS A 11 -11.06 27.50 -0.14
CA LYS A 11 -9.69 27.87 -0.48
C LYS A 11 -9.20 27.11 -1.71
N GLU A 12 -8.32 27.77 -2.46
CA GLU A 12 -7.64 27.18 -3.60
C GLU A 12 -6.72 26.04 -3.17
N ILE A 13 -6.85 24.91 -3.87
CA ILE A 13 -6.06 23.69 -3.69
C ILE A 13 -5.65 23.14 -5.05
N SER A 14 -4.57 22.37 -5.08
CA SER A 14 -4.20 21.64 -6.30
C SER A 14 -5.23 20.56 -6.60
N GLU A 15 -5.62 20.43 -7.87
CA GLU A 15 -6.48 19.35 -8.34
C GLU A 15 -5.90 17.95 -8.05
N LYS A 16 -4.56 17.84 -8.00
CA LYS A 16 -3.84 16.59 -7.69
C LYS A 16 -3.73 16.30 -6.18
N ALA A 17 -4.20 17.19 -5.31
CA ALA A 17 -4.11 16.97 -3.88
C ALA A 17 -4.98 15.78 -3.44
N HIS A 18 -4.46 14.90 -2.59
CA HIS A 18 -5.23 13.79 -2.01
C HIS A 18 -6.14 14.26 -0.87
N ILE A 19 -5.74 15.32 -0.18
CA ILE A 19 -6.41 15.93 0.97
C ILE A 19 -6.19 17.44 0.89
N CYS A 20 -7.20 18.22 1.27
CA CYS A 20 -7.10 19.68 1.31
C CYS A 20 -6.10 20.07 2.40
N PRO A 21 -5.01 20.78 2.09
CA PRO A 21 -4.01 21.19 3.09
C PRO A 21 -4.55 22.21 4.10
N ASN A 22 -5.71 22.83 3.81
CA ASN A 22 -6.28 23.88 4.64
C ASN A 22 -7.32 23.39 5.66
N CYS A 23 -8.11 22.36 5.34
CA CYS A 23 -9.20 21.88 6.20
C CYS A 23 -9.22 20.37 6.40
N GLY A 24 -8.46 19.60 5.62
CA GLY A 24 -8.46 18.14 5.71
C GLY A 24 -9.56 17.45 4.90
N CYS A 25 -10.38 18.18 4.14
CA CYS A 25 -11.36 17.59 3.21
C CYS A 25 -10.68 16.54 2.30
N PRO A 26 -11.22 15.33 2.15
CA PRO A 26 -10.62 14.29 1.31
C PRO A 26 -10.90 14.51 -0.19
N SER A 27 -9.99 14.09 -1.05
CA SER A 27 -10.09 14.33 -2.51
C SER A 27 -11.28 13.67 -3.21
N SER A 28 -11.92 12.69 -2.58
CA SER A 28 -13.19 12.13 -3.05
C SER A 28 -14.27 13.19 -3.22
N GLU A 29 -14.27 14.26 -2.42
CA GLU A 29 -15.31 15.29 -2.42
C GLU A 29 -15.26 16.23 -3.63
N TRP A 30 -14.11 16.36 -4.30
CA TRP A 30 -13.96 17.23 -5.48
C TRP A 30 -13.59 16.49 -6.76
N LYS A 31 -13.06 15.26 -6.68
CA LYS A 31 -12.83 14.43 -7.88
C LYS A 31 -14.12 13.99 -8.56
N SER A 32 -15.19 13.76 -7.79
CA SER A 32 -16.50 13.37 -8.30
C SER A 32 -17.13 14.40 -9.25
N LYS A 33 -16.85 15.70 -9.04
CA LYS A 33 -17.37 16.78 -9.90
C LYS A 33 -16.71 16.85 -11.28
N ASN A 34 -15.42 16.49 -11.38
CA ASN A 34 -14.74 16.41 -12.67
C ASN A 34 -15.21 15.19 -13.48
N LEU A 35 -15.56 14.09 -12.80
CA LEU A 35 -16.12 12.91 -13.45
C LEU A 35 -17.40 13.24 -14.23
N ASN A 36 -18.28 14.07 -13.65
CA ASN A 36 -19.55 14.47 -14.29
C ASN A 36 -19.32 15.31 -15.55
N LYS A 37 -18.36 16.24 -15.52
CA LYS A 37 -18.06 17.12 -16.67
C LYS A 37 -17.47 16.36 -17.86
N GLU A 38 -16.67 15.33 -17.59
CA GLU A 38 -16.10 14.48 -18.64
C GLU A 38 -17.06 13.37 -19.11
N LEU A 39 -18.09 13.03 -18.32
CA LEU A 39 -19.15 12.10 -18.70
C LEU A 39 -20.23 12.78 -19.55
N GLU A 40 -20.44 14.10 -19.40
CA GLU A 40 -21.32 14.88 -20.27
C GLU A 40 -20.88 14.78 -21.74
N GLU A 41 -19.58 14.80 -22.05
CA GLU A 41 -19.04 14.64 -23.42
C GLU A 41 -19.32 13.27 -24.06
N PHE A 42 -19.74 12.26 -23.29
CA PHE A 42 -20.06 10.92 -23.78
C PHE A 42 -21.33 10.86 -24.66
N PHE A 43 -22.27 11.78 -24.40
CA PHE A 43 -23.61 11.78 -25.00
C PHE A 43 -23.73 12.75 -26.17
N TYR A 44 -22.63 13.34 -26.63
CA TYR A 44 -22.58 14.18 -27.80
C TYR A 44 -21.76 13.50 -28.90
N ASP A 45 -22.18 13.67 -30.15
CA ASP A 45 -21.39 13.25 -31.31
C ASP A 45 -20.25 14.25 -31.63
N GLU A 46 -19.48 13.98 -32.68
CA GLU A 46 -18.40 14.86 -33.16
C GLU A 46 -18.88 16.24 -33.66
N ASN A 47 -20.17 16.38 -33.94
CA ASN A 47 -20.82 17.61 -34.36
C ASN A 47 -21.48 18.37 -33.20
N GLY A 48 -21.45 17.81 -31.98
CA GLY A 48 -22.10 18.36 -30.78
C GLY A 48 -23.60 18.09 -30.70
N GLU A 49 -24.14 17.18 -31.53
CA GLU A 49 -25.52 16.72 -31.46
C GLU A 49 -25.68 15.68 -30.35
N ARG A 50 -26.74 15.82 -29.55
CA ARG A 50 -27.01 14.94 -28.42
C ARG A 50 -27.56 13.59 -28.91
N LEU A 51 -26.90 12.51 -28.52
CA LEU A 51 -27.19 11.14 -28.94
C LEU A 51 -28.36 10.52 -28.16
N VAL A 52 -28.64 11.03 -26.97
CA VAL A 52 -29.59 10.44 -26.02
C VAL A 52 -30.38 11.56 -25.30
N SER A 53 -31.64 11.33 -24.94
CA SER A 53 -32.40 12.28 -24.13
C SER A 53 -31.87 12.37 -22.70
N GLU A 54 -32.07 13.52 -22.03
CA GLU A 54 -31.65 13.76 -20.64
C GLU A 54 -32.15 12.67 -19.67
N GLU A 55 -33.37 12.19 -19.89
CA GLU A 55 -34.04 11.18 -19.07
C GLU A 55 -33.37 9.80 -19.19
N ILE A 56 -32.86 9.48 -20.37
CA ILE A 56 -32.22 8.18 -20.65
C ILE A 56 -30.73 8.25 -20.26
N GLU A 57 -30.11 9.43 -20.31
CA GLU A 57 -28.73 9.68 -19.90
C GLU A 57 -28.47 9.22 -18.46
N GLU A 58 -29.32 9.63 -17.52
CA GLU A 58 -29.21 9.27 -16.11
C GLU A 58 -29.33 7.75 -15.90
N ILE A 59 -30.25 7.10 -16.64
CA ILE A 59 -30.45 5.65 -16.59
C ILE A 59 -29.20 4.93 -17.10
N ILE A 60 -28.64 5.38 -18.22
CA ILE A 60 -27.44 4.80 -18.82
C ILE A 60 -26.25 4.90 -17.86
N LEU A 61 -25.98 6.08 -17.31
CA LEU A 61 -24.88 6.28 -16.36
C LEU A 61 -25.02 5.40 -15.12
N ASN A 62 -26.22 5.33 -14.54
CA ASN A 62 -26.48 4.51 -13.36
C ASN A 62 -26.22 3.02 -13.61
N VAL A 63 -26.57 2.50 -14.79
CA VAL A 63 -26.32 1.10 -15.14
C VAL A 63 -24.84 0.88 -15.46
N LEU A 64 -24.21 1.76 -16.23
CA LEU A 64 -22.81 1.60 -16.65
C LEU A 64 -21.82 1.76 -15.50
N CYS A 65 -22.10 2.60 -14.51
CA CYS A 65 -21.26 2.74 -13.32
C CYS A 65 -21.44 1.60 -12.29
N LYS A 66 -22.45 0.75 -12.45
CA LYS A 66 -22.77 -0.36 -11.53
C LYS A 66 -21.94 -1.62 -11.80
N TYR A 67 -21.45 -1.81 -13.02
CA TYR A 67 -20.82 -3.06 -13.47
C TYR A 67 -19.38 -2.84 -13.95
N ASN A 68 -18.56 -3.89 -13.83
CA ASN A 68 -17.20 -3.91 -14.38
C ASN A 68 -17.18 -4.33 -15.85
N GLU A 69 -16.12 -4.01 -16.62
CA GLU A 69 -16.00 -4.35 -18.05
C GLU A 69 -16.22 -5.84 -18.36
N ASP A 70 -15.77 -6.73 -17.47
CA ASP A 70 -15.96 -8.19 -17.57
C ASP A 70 -17.43 -8.62 -17.53
N GLU A 71 -18.32 -7.75 -17.06
CA GLU A 71 -19.76 -7.98 -16.93
C GLU A 71 -20.58 -7.32 -18.06
N LYS A 72 -19.96 -7.05 -19.22
CA LYS A 72 -20.58 -6.45 -20.41
C LYS A 72 -21.97 -7.01 -20.74
N ILE A 73 -22.15 -8.33 -20.66
CA ILE A 73 -23.44 -8.98 -20.96
C ILE A 73 -24.54 -8.53 -20.00
N LYS A 74 -24.23 -8.37 -18.71
CA LYS A 74 -25.19 -7.91 -17.69
C LYS A 74 -25.56 -6.44 -17.90
N MET A 75 -24.59 -5.61 -18.29
CA MET A 75 -24.84 -4.21 -18.64
C MET A 75 -25.82 -4.11 -19.81
N ILE A 76 -25.59 -4.86 -20.89
CA ILE A 76 -26.44 -4.85 -22.08
C ILE A 76 -27.87 -5.28 -21.69
N GLN A 77 -28.01 -6.36 -20.93
CA GLN A 77 -29.32 -6.87 -20.51
C GLN A 77 -30.11 -5.85 -19.68
N GLU A 78 -29.49 -5.22 -18.67
CA GLU A 78 -30.18 -4.24 -17.81
C GLU A 78 -30.49 -2.94 -18.56
N LEU A 79 -29.62 -2.51 -19.49
CA LEU A 79 -29.90 -1.35 -20.34
C LEU A 79 -31.10 -1.59 -21.26
N GLN A 80 -31.13 -2.72 -21.96
CA GLN A 80 -32.28 -3.07 -22.81
C GLN A 80 -33.59 -3.11 -22.02
N GLU A 81 -33.56 -3.66 -20.79
CA GLU A 81 -34.73 -3.72 -19.92
C GLU A 81 -35.23 -2.32 -19.49
N LYS A 82 -34.31 -1.38 -19.22
CA LYS A 82 -34.65 -0.06 -18.69
C LYS A 82 -34.92 1.00 -19.76
N THR A 83 -34.25 0.94 -20.90
CA THR A 83 -34.38 1.94 -21.97
C THR A 83 -35.25 1.46 -23.14
N GLY A 84 -35.41 0.15 -23.30
CA GLY A 84 -36.13 -0.45 -24.44
C GLY A 84 -35.36 -0.41 -25.75
N TYR A 85 -34.07 -0.06 -25.73
CA TYR A 85 -33.21 0.00 -26.91
C TYR A 85 -32.97 -1.38 -27.50
N ASP A 86 -32.73 -1.41 -28.81
CA ASP A 86 -32.36 -2.63 -29.49
C ASP A 86 -30.94 -3.08 -29.11
N LEU A 87 -30.57 -4.30 -29.51
CA LEU A 87 -29.28 -4.88 -29.17
C LEU A 87 -28.12 -4.11 -29.81
N ALA A 88 -28.29 -3.59 -31.03
CA ALA A 88 -27.24 -2.87 -31.73
C ALA A 88 -26.96 -1.52 -31.05
N GLU A 89 -28.02 -0.76 -30.76
CA GLU A 89 -27.98 0.51 -30.04
C GLU A 89 -27.32 0.34 -28.66
N THR A 90 -27.77 -0.67 -27.90
CA THR A 90 -27.23 -0.92 -26.56
C THR A 90 -25.77 -1.35 -26.59
N THR A 91 -25.40 -2.20 -27.56
CA THR A 91 -24.02 -2.68 -27.70
C THR A 91 -23.09 -1.52 -28.06
N GLU A 92 -23.53 -0.63 -28.95
CA GLU A 92 -22.77 0.56 -29.33
C GLU A 92 -22.52 1.48 -28.12
N ILE A 93 -23.53 1.73 -27.31
CA ILE A 93 -23.41 2.55 -26.09
C ILE A 93 -22.41 1.92 -25.11
N VAL A 94 -22.56 0.62 -24.82
CA VAL A 94 -21.67 -0.08 -23.88
C VAL A 94 -20.24 -0.15 -24.40
N ASP A 95 -20.03 -0.41 -25.69
CA ASP A 95 -18.69 -0.44 -26.29
C ASP A 95 -18.03 0.94 -26.32
N ARG A 96 -18.81 1.99 -26.55
CA ARG A 96 -18.34 3.36 -26.45
C ARG A 96 -17.93 3.69 -25.01
N TYR A 97 -18.69 3.24 -24.02
CA TYR A 97 -18.37 3.46 -22.61
C TYR A 97 -17.11 2.73 -22.18
N ILE A 98 -17.01 1.43 -22.50
CA ILE A 98 -15.84 0.60 -22.19
C ILE A 98 -14.60 1.14 -22.91
N SER A 99 -14.70 1.57 -24.17
CA SER A 99 -13.56 2.15 -24.89
C SER A 99 -13.13 3.51 -24.33
N ASN A 100 -14.07 4.34 -23.85
CA ASN A 100 -13.76 5.60 -23.18
C ASN A 100 -13.20 5.41 -21.76
N GLN A 101 -13.70 4.43 -21.00
CA GLN A 101 -13.11 3.97 -19.74
C GLN A 101 -11.67 3.48 -19.95
N ASN A 102 -11.44 2.63 -20.95
CA ASN A 102 -10.10 2.15 -21.29
C ASN A 102 -9.17 3.27 -21.78
N LYS A 103 -9.67 4.25 -22.54
CA LYS A 103 -8.91 5.46 -22.87
C LYS A 103 -8.62 6.31 -21.64
N ARG A 104 -9.53 6.42 -20.67
CA ARG A 104 -9.30 7.11 -19.38
C ARG A 104 -8.25 6.40 -18.55
N ILE A 105 -8.31 5.07 -18.42
CA ILE A 105 -7.24 4.27 -17.78
C ILE A 105 -5.93 4.51 -18.54
N TYR A 106 -5.91 4.42 -19.87
CA TYR A 106 -4.70 4.65 -20.66
C TYR A 106 -4.17 6.09 -20.55
N ASN A 107 -5.05 7.09 -20.42
CA ASN A 107 -4.67 8.50 -20.28
C ASN A 107 -4.28 8.86 -18.84
N ASP A 108 -4.85 8.24 -17.82
CA ASP A 108 -4.40 8.36 -16.42
C ASP A 108 -3.05 7.66 -16.23
N PHE A 109 -2.84 6.52 -16.91
CA PHE A 109 -1.53 5.85 -16.97
C PHE A 109 -0.51 6.64 -17.82
N ASN A 110 -0.94 7.41 -18.84
CA ASN A 110 -0.05 8.23 -19.69
C ASN A 110 0.12 9.69 -19.24
N ALA A 111 -0.74 10.24 -18.39
CA ALA A 111 -0.52 11.53 -17.73
C ALA A 111 0.65 11.47 -16.73
N ASP A 112 1.01 10.26 -16.30
CA ASP A 112 2.22 9.93 -15.56
C ASP A 112 3.36 9.42 -16.48
N PHE A 113 3.14 9.30 -17.79
CA PHE A 113 4.12 8.86 -18.80
C PHE A 113 4.45 9.99 -19.79
N VAL A 114 4.98 11.09 -19.24
CA VAL A 114 6.11 11.76 -19.93
C VAL A 114 7.18 10.69 -20.11
N GLU A 115 7.89 10.66 -21.25
CA GLU A 115 9.14 9.92 -21.44
C GLU A 115 10.14 10.30 -20.33
N LEU A 116 9.97 9.73 -19.16
CA LEU A 116 11.00 9.50 -18.20
C LEU A 116 11.51 8.14 -18.61
N GLU A 117 12.74 8.10 -19.12
CA GLU A 117 13.62 6.97 -18.82
C GLU A 117 13.25 6.53 -17.40
N VAL A 118 12.71 5.31 -17.24
CA VAL A 118 12.32 4.82 -15.92
C VAL A 118 13.62 4.65 -15.17
N GLU A 119 14.12 5.75 -14.60
CA GLU A 119 14.93 5.74 -13.40
C GLU A 119 14.02 5.02 -12.41
N LYS A 120 14.23 3.70 -12.29
CA LYS A 120 13.62 2.87 -11.27
C LYS A 120 13.77 3.68 -9.99
N LYS A 121 12.66 4.22 -9.46
CA LYS A 121 12.70 5.04 -8.25
C LYS A 121 13.57 4.28 -7.26
N PRO A 122 14.66 4.88 -6.75
CA PRO A 122 15.60 4.15 -5.93
C PRO A 122 14.84 3.58 -4.74
N PHE A 123 14.97 2.28 -4.48
CA PHE A 123 14.31 1.66 -3.34
C PHE A 123 14.72 2.41 -2.06
N CYS A 124 13.72 3.01 -1.39
CA CYS A 124 13.90 3.89 -0.23
C CYS A 124 13.89 3.13 1.12
N GLY A 125 13.93 1.80 1.11
CA GLY A 125 13.96 0.99 2.33
C GLY A 125 15.36 0.57 2.77
N ILE A 126 15.43 -0.35 3.72
CA ILE A 126 16.70 -0.93 4.18
C ILE A 126 17.14 -2.10 3.30
N TYR A 127 18.46 -2.27 3.18
CA TYR A 127 19.08 -3.35 2.42
C TYR A 127 19.79 -4.34 3.33
N ARG A 128 19.78 -5.62 2.97
CA ARG A 128 20.63 -6.67 3.53
C ARG A 128 21.80 -6.94 2.58
N TYR A 129 22.99 -7.15 3.13
CA TYR A 129 24.19 -7.50 2.37
C TYR A 129 24.52 -8.98 2.56
N GLY A 130 24.61 -9.74 1.47
CA GLY A 130 25.07 -11.13 1.49
C GLY A 130 26.60 -11.25 1.56
N MET A 131 27.10 -12.49 1.72
CA MET A 131 28.55 -12.79 1.83
C MET A 131 29.40 -12.27 0.65
N PHE A 132 28.82 -12.14 -0.55
CA PHE A 132 29.50 -11.64 -1.75
C PHE A 132 29.20 -10.16 -2.05
N GLY A 133 28.74 -9.39 -1.07
CA GLY A 133 28.42 -7.96 -1.25
C GLY A 133 27.17 -7.68 -2.08
N LYS A 134 26.42 -8.71 -2.46
CA LYS A 134 25.11 -8.54 -3.11
C LYS A 134 24.15 -7.87 -2.13
N LYS A 135 23.64 -6.69 -2.48
CA LYS A 135 22.57 -6.02 -1.74
C LYS A 135 21.22 -6.63 -2.11
N THR A 136 20.37 -6.85 -1.12
CA THR A 136 19.01 -7.37 -1.29
C THR A 136 18.06 -6.45 -0.55
N GLU A 137 16.98 -6.05 -1.22
CA GLU A 137 15.93 -5.21 -0.65
C GLU A 137 15.12 -5.99 0.39
N ILE A 138 14.74 -5.33 1.48
CA ILE A 138 13.98 -5.95 2.57
C ILE A 138 12.55 -5.43 2.55
N TYR A 139 11.61 -6.36 2.58
CA TYR A 139 10.19 -6.08 2.69
C TYR A 139 9.61 -6.79 3.91
N CYS A 140 8.63 -6.18 4.56
CA CYS A 140 7.98 -6.76 5.72
C CYS A 140 7.26 -8.07 5.33
N PRO A 141 7.56 -9.21 5.98
CA PRO A 141 6.92 -10.49 5.67
C PRO A 141 5.47 -10.60 6.17
N ARG A 142 4.86 -9.51 6.66
CA ARG A 142 3.46 -9.48 7.10
C ARG A 142 2.60 -8.61 6.20
N CYS A 143 3.03 -7.38 5.93
CA CYS A 143 2.25 -6.42 5.14
C CYS A 143 2.90 -6.07 3.78
N GLY A 144 4.10 -6.57 3.48
CA GLY A 144 4.81 -6.26 2.23
C GLY A 144 5.46 -4.87 2.17
N SER A 145 5.35 -4.05 3.22
CA SER A 145 5.92 -2.70 3.22
C SER A 145 7.46 -2.67 3.17
N ALA A 146 8.02 -1.70 2.43
CA ALA A 146 9.44 -1.35 2.40
C ALA A 146 9.87 -0.43 3.58
N ASN A 147 8.91 0.11 4.34
CA ASN A 147 9.15 1.00 5.49
C ASN A 147 9.60 0.19 6.72
N CYS A 148 10.82 -0.34 6.64
CA CYS A 148 11.47 -1.10 7.70
C CYS A 148 12.70 -0.36 8.24
N SER A 149 12.98 -0.49 9.53
CA SER A 149 14.11 0.13 10.22
C SER A 149 14.90 -0.92 11.01
N TYR A 150 16.19 -0.66 11.23
CA TYR A 150 17.00 -1.47 12.14
C TYR A 150 16.73 -1.08 13.59
N TYR A 151 16.54 -2.07 14.44
CA TYR A 151 16.29 -1.93 15.87
C TYR A 151 17.28 -2.80 16.64
N GLN A 152 17.89 -2.25 17.70
CA GLN A 152 18.84 -2.97 18.56
C GLN A 152 18.14 -3.46 19.83
N GLU A 153 18.24 -4.75 20.09
CA GLU A 153 17.71 -5.37 21.32
C GLU A 153 18.87 -5.83 22.20
N GLN A 154 18.81 -5.52 23.50
CA GLN A 154 19.79 -5.98 24.48
C GLN A 154 19.40 -7.34 25.05
N LYS A 155 20.30 -8.31 24.93
CA LYS A 155 20.12 -9.66 25.45
C LYS A 155 21.14 -9.97 26.52
N PHE A 156 20.65 -10.25 27.73
CA PHE A 156 21.48 -10.70 28.83
C PHE A 156 21.79 -12.19 28.69
N ILE A 157 23.08 -12.53 28.61
CA ILE A 157 23.55 -13.91 28.56
C ILE A 157 24.20 -14.25 29.90
N PRO A 158 23.59 -15.13 30.72
CA PRO A 158 24.13 -15.47 32.01
C PRO A 158 25.43 -16.25 31.89
N GLY A 159 26.31 -15.98 32.84
CA GLY A 159 27.57 -16.66 33.07
C GLY A 159 27.36 -18.08 33.56
N LYS A 160 28.44 -18.85 33.52
CA LYS A 160 28.48 -20.21 34.05
C LYS A 160 29.70 -20.33 34.95
N THR A 161 29.50 -20.72 36.20
CA THR A 161 30.55 -20.99 37.18
C THR A 161 30.59 -22.47 37.51
N LYS A 162 31.79 -23.04 37.59
CA LYS A 162 32.01 -24.39 38.12
C LYS A 162 32.60 -24.29 39.51
N THR A 163 31.91 -24.87 40.48
CA THR A 163 32.35 -25.01 41.88
C THR A 163 32.98 -26.37 42.09
N ARG A 164 34.22 -26.39 42.61
CA ARG A 164 34.86 -27.61 43.08
C ARG A 164 34.99 -27.55 44.59
N TYR A 165 34.42 -28.55 45.25
CA TYR A 165 34.54 -28.77 46.68
C TYR A 165 35.58 -29.86 46.93
N THR A 166 36.46 -29.66 47.91
CA THR A 166 37.32 -30.71 48.44
C THR A 166 36.93 -31.01 49.87
N ALA A 167 36.66 -32.29 50.15
CA ALA A 167 36.29 -32.78 51.48
C ALA A 167 37.47 -32.72 52.45
N ASN A 168 37.16 -32.46 53.72
CA ASN A 168 38.11 -32.49 54.81
C ASN A 168 38.36 -33.94 55.20
N LEU A 169 39.56 -34.41 54.89
CA LEU A 169 40.03 -35.73 55.29
C LEU A 169 40.59 -35.74 56.71
N ASN A 170 40.54 -34.60 57.43
CA ASN A 170 40.97 -34.52 58.83
C ASN A 170 40.07 -35.40 59.73
N PRO A 171 40.63 -36.41 60.43
CA PRO A 171 39.87 -37.30 61.31
C PRO A 171 39.16 -36.61 62.48
N LEU A 172 39.63 -35.42 62.89
CA LEU A 172 39.03 -34.63 63.98
C LEU A 172 37.90 -33.71 63.50
N LYS A 173 37.73 -33.53 62.18
CA LYS A 173 36.63 -32.79 61.54
C LYS A 173 36.21 -33.49 60.23
N PRO A 174 35.81 -34.77 60.28
CA PRO A 174 35.61 -35.57 59.09
C PRO A 174 34.46 -35.00 58.23
N LEU A 175 34.64 -35.05 56.91
CA LEU A 175 33.63 -34.70 55.90
C LEU A 175 33.19 -33.22 55.87
N THR A 176 33.91 -32.33 56.56
CA THR A 176 33.66 -30.88 56.43
C THR A 176 34.19 -30.34 55.10
N LEU A 177 33.63 -29.26 54.55
CA LEU A 177 34.16 -28.64 53.33
C LEU A 177 35.38 -27.78 53.69
N VAL A 178 36.58 -28.10 53.17
CA VAL A 178 37.81 -27.33 53.52
C VAL A 178 38.01 -26.16 52.57
N ASN A 179 37.91 -26.44 51.27
CA ASN A 179 38.20 -25.45 50.23
C ASN A 179 37.09 -25.48 49.18
N LYS A 180 36.53 -24.31 48.93
CA LYS A 180 35.67 -24.03 47.79
C LYS A 180 36.52 -23.34 46.73
N LYS A 181 36.70 -23.96 45.57
CA LYS A 181 37.33 -23.32 44.41
C LYS A 181 36.26 -23.04 43.37
N GLU A 182 36.12 -21.77 43.01
CA GLU A 182 35.22 -21.34 41.95
C GLU A 182 36.03 -21.03 40.70
N LYS A 183 35.64 -21.63 39.58
CA LYS A 183 36.17 -21.31 38.26
C LYS A 183 35.05 -20.73 37.41
N ILE A 184 35.18 -19.46 37.05
CA ILE A 184 34.31 -18.83 36.06
C ILE A 184 34.59 -19.50 34.71
N VAL A 185 33.59 -20.21 34.18
CA VAL A 185 33.65 -20.86 32.86
C VAL A 185 33.22 -19.90 31.76
N LYS A 186 32.22 -19.06 32.06
CA LYS A 186 31.73 -18.01 31.18
C LYS A 186 31.29 -16.83 32.05
N LYS A 187 31.73 -15.61 31.73
CA LYS A 187 31.27 -14.40 32.41
C LYS A 187 29.89 -13.99 31.90
N ASP A 188 29.13 -13.29 32.73
CA ASP A 188 27.91 -12.60 32.29
C ASP A 188 28.28 -11.60 31.18
N LYS A 189 27.43 -11.51 30.17
CA LYS A 189 27.59 -10.51 29.12
C LYS A 189 26.24 -10.04 28.62
N ILE A 190 26.16 -8.75 28.34
CA ILE A 190 25.06 -8.14 27.60
C ILE A 190 25.50 -8.13 26.14
N VAL A 191 24.67 -8.65 25.24
CA VAL A 191 24.92 -8.67 23.80
C VAL A 191 23.81 -7.87 23.13
N GLU A 192 24.18 -7.01 22.19
CA GLU A 192 23.23 -6.30 21.34
C GLU A 192 22.94 -7.14 20.10
N GLU A 193 21.68 -7.50 19.89
CA GLU A 193 21.19 -8.18 18.69
C GLU A 193 20.54 -7.14 17.76
N LEU A 194 21.01 -7.05 16.52
CA LEU A 194 20.40 -6.22 15.49
C LEU A 194 19.21 -6.98 14.89
N LYS A 195 18.02 -6.38 14.95
CA LYS A 195 16.78 -6.88 14.36
C LYS A 195 16.18 -5.83 13.43
N ILE A 196 15.19 -6.25 12.65
CA ILE A 196 14.45 -5.38 11.74
C ILE A 196 13.03 -5.20 12.27
N MET A 197 12.54 -3.98 12.28
CA MET A 197 11.17 -3.63 12.66
C MET A 197 10.45 -2.99 11.46
N CYS A 198 9.22 -3.43 11.19
CA CYS A 198 8.35 -2.74 10.23
C CYS A 198 7.63 -1.57 10.91
N ASN A 199 7.80 -0.37 10.39
CA ASN A 199 7.20 0.85 10.94
C ASN A 199 5.69 0.93 10.69
N ASP A 200 5.17 0.21 9.67
CA ASP A 200 3.75 0.26 9.31
C ASP A 200 2.88 -0.75 10.08
N CYS A 201 3.41 -1.94 10.39
CA CYS A 201 2.63 -3.00 11.06
C CYS A 201 3.23 -3.52 12.37
N GLY A 202 4.37 -2.99 12.80
CA GLY A 202 5.03 -3.31 14.07
C GLY A 202 5.69 -4.69 14.14
N LYS A 203 5.75 -5.47 13.05
CA LYS A 203 6.39 -6.80 13.06
C LYS A 203 7.90 -6.66 13.19
N ILE A 204 8.48 -7.39 14.15
CA ILE A 204 9.93 -7.56 14.33
C ILE A 204 10.36 -8.88 13.70
N PHE A 205 11.44 -8.86 12.91
CA PHE A 205 11.98 -10.04 12.20
C PHE A 205 13.49 -9.93 11.99
N GLU A 206 14.10 -11.03 11.56
CA GLU A 206 15.55 -11.16 11.35
C GLU A 206 15.97 -11.08 9.89
#